data_AF-A0A0P9SD88-F1
#
_entry.id   AF-A0A0P9SD88-F1
#
_cell.length_a   1.000
_cell.length_b   1.000
_cell.length_c   1.000
_cell.angle_alpha   90.00
_cell.angle_beta   90.00
_cell.angle_gamma   90.00
#
_symmetry.space_group_name_H-M   'P 1'
#
loop_
_entity.id
_entity.type
_entity.pdbx_description
1 polymer ?
#
loop_
_entity_poly.entity_id
_entity_poly.type
_entity_poly.pdbx_seq_one_letter_code
_entity_poly.pdbx_strand_id
1 'polypeptide(L)'
;MSDKQDDRVSSFRHRSEKLKNSHRDLGIYKVQEAENSGVLDATLTFRINSILKQHFEKLCKSEHTTVSREIKRFITEAVRTQRLL
;
A
#
# COMPACT_ATOMS: atom_id res chain seq x y z
N MET A 1 -33.43 -33.87 -3.91
CA MET A 1 -32.53 -33.57 -2.78
C MET A 1 -31.30 -32.84 -3.32
N SER A 2 -31.39 -31.53 -3.60
CA SER A 2 -30.24 -30.74 -4.13
C SER A 2 -30.08 -29.34 -3.53
N ASP A 3 -31.00 -28.87 -2.68
CA ASP A 3 -31.07 -27.44 -2.33
C ASP A 3 -30.22 -27.01 -1.12
N LYS A 4 -29.65 -27.95 -0.35
CA LYS A 4 -28.92 -27.60 0.90
C LYS A 4 -27.45 -27.22 0.70
N GLN A 5 -26.90 -27.42 -0.49
CA GLN A 5 -25.47 -27.20 -0.76
C GLN A 5 -25.17 -25.77 -1.25
N ASP A 6 -26.17 -25.12 -1.88
CA ASP A 6 -26.07 -23.77 -2.44
C ASP A 6 -26.03 -22.69 -1.34
N ASP A 7 -26.76 -22.89 -0.24
CA ASP A 7 -26.83 -21.95 0.90
C ASP A 7 -25.49 -21.77 1.64
N ARG A 8 -24.64 -22.80 1.65
CA ARG A 8 -23.31 -22.69 2.24
C ARG A 8 -22.43 -21.83 1.36
N VAL A 9 -22.44 -22.05 0.05
CA VAL A 9 -21.60 -21.31 -0.90
C VAL A 9 -22.01 -19.83 -0.94
N SER A 10 -23.32 -19.54 -0.90
CA SER A 10 -23.83 -18.17 -0.87
C SER A 10 -23.47 -17.43 0.43
N SER A 11 -23.58 -18.09 1.59
CA SER A 11 -23.17 -17.50 2.88
C SER A 11 -21.66 -17.26 2.98
N PHE A 12 -20.83 -18.16 2.41
CA PHE A 12 -19.39 -17.92 2.26
C PHE A 12 -19.12 -16.72 1.37
N ARG A 13 -19.77 -16.61 0.21
CA ARG A 13 -19.62 -15.48 -0.72
C ARG A 13 -19.97 -14.15 -0.07
N HIS A 14 -21.07 -14.10 0.67
CA HIS A 14 -21.54 -12.89 1.34
C HIS A 14 -20.62 -12.48 2.50
N ARG A 15 -20.05 -13.44 3.22
CA ARG A 15 -19.02 -13.20 4.24
C ARG A 15 -17.71 -12.71 3.62
N SER A 16 -17.30 -13.25 2.47
CA SER A 16 -16.14 -12.78 1.70
C SER A 16 -16.34 -11.38 1.14
N GLU A 17 -17.56 -11.02 0.68
CA GLU A 17 -17.89 -9.66 0.22
C GLU A 17 -17.88 -8.65 1.36
N LYS A 18 -18.44 -9.00 2.52
CA LYS A 18 -18.38 -8.14 3.72
C LYS A 18 -16.94 -7.95 4.20
N LEU A 19 -16.12 -9.00 4.17
CA LEU A 19 -14.69 -8.89 4.44
C LEU A 19 -14.02 -7.99 3.40
N LYS A 20 -14.23 -8.20 2.10
CA LYS A 20 -13.69 -7.33 1.05
C LYS A 20 -14.08 -5.86 1.26
N ASN A 21 -15.32 -5.57 1.59
CA ASN A 21 -15.81 -4.20 1.81
C ASN A 21 -15.26 -3.59 3.10
N SER A 22 -15.12 -4.35 4.18
CA SER A 22 -14.46 -3.88 5.41
C SER A 22 -12.96 -3.66 5.19
N HIS A 23 -12.32 -4.50 4.38
CA HIS A 23 -10.92 -4.38 4.01
C HIS A 23 -10.63 -3.18 3.10
N ARG A 24 -11.60 -2.68 2.32
CA ARG A 24 -11.41 -1.51 1.43
C ARG A 24 -10.91 -0.27 2.15
N ASP A 25 -11.34 -0.07 3.40
CA ASP A 25 -10.94 1.08 4.21
C ASP A 25 -9.61 0.86 4.96
N LEU A 26 -9.09 -0.38 4.99
CA LEU A 26 -7.84 -0.71 5.65
C LEU A 26 -6.63 -0.32 4.79
N GLY A 27 -5.55 0.12 5.47
CA GLY A 27 -4.30 0.51 4.83
C GLY A 27 -3.68 -0.57 3.91
N ILE A 28 -3.83 -1.85 4.28
CA ILE A 28 -3.31 -2.99 3.50
C ILE A 28 -3.97 -3.07 2.12
N TYR A 29 -5.29 -2.86 2.03
CA TYR A 29 -6.00 -2.92 0.75
C TYR A 29 -5.58 -1.77 -0.17
N LYS A 30 -5.45 -0.55 0.37
CA LYS A 30 -5.00 0.63 -0.38
C LYS A 30 -3.60 0.42 -0.98
N VAL A 31 -2.69 -0.22 -0.25
CA VAL A 31 -1.36 -0.58 -0.78
C VAL A 31 -1.47 -1.64 -1.87
N GLN A 32 -2.27 -2.68 -1.65
CA GLN A 32 -2.46 -3.76 -2.64
C GLN A 32 -3.09 -3.24 -3.94
N GLU A 33 -4.04 -2.31 -3.85
CA GLU A 33 -4.61 -1.61 -5.00
C GLU A 33 -3.53 -0.84 -5.78
N ALA A 34 -2.66 -0.09 -5.09
CA ALA A 34 -1.58 0.66 -5.71
C ALA A 34 -0.51 -0.25 -6.37
N GLU A 35 -0.21 -1.42 -5.80
CA GLU A 35 0.72 -2.39 -6.38
C GLU A 35 0.14 -3.05 -7.64
N ASN A 36 -1.16 -3.33 -7.65
CA ASN A 36 -1.85 -3.99 -8.75
C ASN A 36 -2.12 -3.08 -9.95
N SER A 37 -2.16 -1.75 -9.76
CA SER A 37 -2.44 -0.83 -10.88
C SER A 37 -1.33 -0.87 -11.93
N GLY A 38 -0.07 -1.15 -11.55
CA GLY A 38 1.08 -1.27 -12.44
C GLY A 38 1.46 0.03 -13.19
N VAL A 39 0.65 1.08 -13.08
CA VAL A 39 0.85 2.37 -13.75
C VAL A 39 1.61 3.30 -12.82
N LEU A 40 2.81 3.71 -13.23
CA LEU A 40 3.55 4.79 -12.61
C LEU A 40 3.21 6.11 -13.32
N ASP A 41 2.02 6.66 -13.05
CA ASP A 41 1.51 7.88 -13.69
C ASP A 41 1.74 9.16 -12.87
N ALA A 42 2.09 9.04 -11.58
CA ALA A 42 2.22 10.19 -10.69
C ALA A 42 3.68 10.58 -10.40
N THR A 43 3.93 11.91 -10.37
CA THR A 43 5.21 12.51 -9.96
C THR A 43 5.03 13.35 -8.69
N LEU A 44 5.97 13.27 -7.75
CA LEU A 44 5.96 14.01 -6.50
C LEU A 44 7.19 14.93 -6.43
N THR A 45 6.98 16.24 -6.25
CA THR A 45 8.05 17.24 -6.12
C THR A 45 8.00 17.87 -4.73
N PHE A 46 9.10 17.78 -3.98
CA PHE A 46 9.23 18.32 -2.62
C PHE A 46 10.39 19.31 -2.53
N ARG A 47 10.21 20.38 -1.74
CA ARG A 47 11.29 21.28 -1.36
C ARG A 47 11.81 20.86 0.01
N ILE A 48 13.10 20.61 0.10
CA ILE A 48 13.80 20.29 1.35
C ILE A 48 15.11 21.06 1.43
N ASN A 49 15.64 21.20 2.64
CA ASN A 49 16.96 21.77 2.85
C ASN A 49 18.04 20.97 2.08
N SER A 50 18.95 21.67 1.41
CA SER A 50 19.97 21.05 0.55
C SER A 50 20.96 20.18 1.32
N ILE A 51 21.33 20.57 2.55
CA ILE A 51 22.22 19.78 3.42
C ILE A 51 21.52 18.51 3.87
N LEU A 52 20.24 18.61 4.26
CA LEU A 52 19.44 17.42 4.61
C LEU A 52 19.33 16.44 3.45
N LYS A 53 19.08 16.93 2.22
CA LYS A 53 19.09 16.12 1.00
C LYS A 53 20.42 15.38 0.83
N GLN A 54 21.54 16.08 1.00
CA GLN A 54 22.87 15.48 0.86
C GLN A 54 23.12 14.37 1.89
N HIS A 55 22.74 14.57 3.15
CA HIS A 55 22.87 13.53 4.18
C HIS A 55 22.00 12.31 3.86
N PHE A 56 20.75 12.54 3.44
CA PHE A 56 19.85 11.45 3.09
C PHE A 56 20.33 10.67 1.86
N GLU A 57 20.88 11.35 0.85
CA GLU A 57 21.47 10.70 -0.32
C GLU A 57 22.70 9.86 0.04
N LYS A 58 23.56 10.33 0.94
CA LYS A 58 24.71 9.56 1.42
C LYS A 58 24.27 8.29 2.14
N LEU A 59 23.26 8.40 3.01
CA LEU A 59 22.68 7.26 3.70
C LEU A 59 22.05 6.26 2.72
N CYS A 60 21.28 6.73 1.74
CA CYS A 60 20.70 5.83 0.73
C CYS A 60 21.80 5.08 -0.03
N LYS A 61 22.91 5.75 -0.37
CA LYS A 61 24.05 5.12 -1.06
C LYS A 61 24.76 4.06 -0.20
N SER A 62 24.92 4.29 1.10
CA SER A 62 25.53 3.28 2.00
C SER A 62 24.68 2.03 2.12
N GLU A 63 23.36 2.18 2.08
CA GLU A 63 22.39 1.09 2.14
C GLU A 63 22.03 0.50 0.75
N HIS A 64 22.80 0.83 -0.30
CA HIS A 64 22.57 0.39 -1.67
C HIS A 64 21.12 0.63 -2.18
N THR A 65 20.53 1.76 -1.80
CA THR A 65 19.18 2.17 -2.18
C THR A 65 19.14 3.56 -2.81
N THR A 66 17.96 4.04 -3.19
CA THR A 66 17.75 5.36 -3.78
C THR A 66 16.75 6.17 -2.98
N VAL A 67 16.86 7.50 -3.03
CA VAL A 67 15.93 8.44 -2.37
C VAL A 67 14.49 8.13 -2.77
N SER A 68 14.22 7.95 -4.07
CA SER A 68 12.88 7.64 -4.57
C SER A 68 12.34 6.31 -4.05
N ARG A 69 13.21 5.30 -3.91
CA ARG A 69 12.82 3.99 -3.37
C ARG A 69 12.46 4.06 -1.89
N GLU A 70 13.24 4.78 -1.09
CA GLU A 70 12.97 4.92 0.34
C GLU A 70 11.76 5.82 0.61
N ILE A 71 11.56 6.88 -0.19
CA ILE A 71 10.32 7.68 -0.12
C ILE A 71 9.11 6.82 -0.49
N LYS A 72 9.19 6.01 -1.55
CA LYS A 72 8.10 5.10 -1.92
C LYS A 72 7.81 4.12 -0.76
N ARG A 73 8.83 3.50 -0.19
CA ARG A 73 8.70 2.59 0.97
C ARG A 73 8.04 3.28 2.16
N PHE A 74 8.48 4.50 2.49
CA PHE A 74 7.89 5.28 3.58
C PHE A 74 6.40 5.54 3.33
N ILE A 75 6.04 6.01 2.14
CA ILE A 75 4.64 6.28 1.78
C ILE A 75 3.82 4.99 1.83
N THR A 76 4.35 3.89 1.26
CA THR A 76 3.70 2.57 1.31
C THR A 76 3.44 2.14 2.74
N GLU A 77 4.43 2.25 3.62
CA GLU A 77 4.29 1.85 5.03
C GLU A 77 3.36 2.76 5.83
N ALA A 78 3.40 4.07 5.59
CA ALA A 78 2.49 5.03 6.22
C ALA A 78 1.04 4.76 5.81
N VAL A 79 0.79 4.45 4.52
CA VAL A 79 -0.53 4.03 4.04
C VAL A 79 -0.90 2.67 4.62
N ARG A 80 0.01 1.68 4.62
CA ARG A 80 -0.25 0.33 5.16
C ARG A 80 -0.72 0.37 6.61
N THR A 81 -0.06 1.21 7.42
CA THR A 81 -0.29 1.33 8.86
C THR A 81 -1.32 2.41 9.23
N GLN A 82 -1.76 3.23 8.26
CA GLN A 82 -2.60 4.41 8.47
C GLN A 82 -2.03 5.36 9.55
N ARG A 83 -0.69 5.47 9.62
CA ARG A 83 0.03 6.32 10.58
C ARG A 83 1.23 6.97 9.90
N LEU A 84 1.48 8.24 10.20
CA LEU A 84 2.73 8.90 9.85
C LEU A 84 3.83 8.42 10.82
N LEU A 85 4.91 7.89 10.24
CA LEU A 85 6.08 7.42 10.97
C LEU A 85 6.99 8.58 11.37
#